data_AF-A0A848ZKY1-F1
#
_entry.id   AF-A0A848ZKY1-F1
#
_cell.length_a   1.000
_cell.length_b   1.000
_cell.length_c   1.000
_cell.angle_alpha   90.00
_cell.angle_beta   90.00
_cell.angle_gamma   90.00
#
_symmetry.space_group_name_H-M   'P 1'
#
loop_
_entity.id
_entity.type
_entity.pdbx_description
1 polymer ?
#
loop_
_entity_poly.entity_id
_entity_poly.type
_entity_poly.pdbx_seq_one_letter_code
_entity_poly.pdbx_strand_id
1 'polypeptide(L)'
;MLKLFTPFVLLFTTLVMSQTDPRIYDIIDDVSAERIKKDISTLVDFGTRHTLSDTLSNNRGIGAARRWIKNEFSTISKGCNDCLEVSYQRNFVEKGTN
;
A
#
# COMPACT_ATOMS: atom_id res chain seq x y z
N MET A 1 -30.35 24.10 -42.90
CA MET A 1 -30.27 22.77 -42.25
C MET A 1 -28.90 22.49 -41.63
N LEU A 2 -27.78 22.90 -42.23
CA LEU A 2 -26.43 22.59 -41.70
C LEU A 2 -26.04 23.33 -40.38
N LYS A 3 -26.66 24.48 -40.08
CA LYS A 3 -26.33 25.30 -38.89
C LYS A 3 -26.90 24.77 -37.56
N LEU A 4 -27.84 23.83 -37.59
CA LEU A 4 -28.45 23.24 -36.38
C LEU A 4 -27.69 21.98 -35.90
N PHE A 5 -26.80 21.42 -36.73
CA PHE A 5 -26.03 20.21 -36.44
C PHE A 5 -24.75 20.51 -35.64
N THR A 6 -24.16 21.69 -35.83
CA THR A 6 -22.95 22.17 -35.15
C THR A 6 -23.01 22.20 -33.61
N PRO A 7 -24.09 22.68 -32.95
CA PRO A 7 -24.15 22.64 -31.49
C PRO A 7 -24.31 21.21 -30.94
N PHE A 8 -24.88 20.30 -31.72
CA PHE A 8 -25.09 18.91 -31.32
C PHE A 8 -23.78 18.11 -31.31
N VAL A 9 -22.88 18.37 -32.27
CA VAL A 9 -21.54 17.76 -32.31
C VAL A 9 -20.66 18.23 -31.14
N LEU A 10 -20.73 19.51 -30.77
CA LEU A 10 -19.96 20.07 -29.65
C LEU A 10 -20.39 19.50 -28.29
N LEU A 11 -21.70 19.24 -28.13
CA LEU A 11 -22.25 18.63 -26.91
C LEU A 11 -21.92 17.14 -26.80
N PHE A 12 -21.77 16.44 -27.92
CA PHE A 12 -21.39 15.02 -27.91
C PHE A 12 -19.92 14.83 -27.52
N THR A 13 -19.02 15.76 -27.89
CA THR A 13 -17.59 15.67 -27.55
C THR A 13 -17.26 15.78 -26.05
N THR A 14 -18.11 16.42 -25.24
CA THR A 14 -17.87 16.54 -23.78
C THR A 14 -18.25 15.27 -23.02
N LEU A 15 -19.08 14.39 -23.60
CA LEU A 15 -19.52 13.14 -22.98
C LEU A 15 -18.50 11.98 -23.12
N VAL A 16 -17.46 12.14 -23.94
CA VAL A 16 -16.51 11.06 -24.28
C VAL A 16 -15.17 11.17 -23.52
N MET A 17 -14.98 12.21 -22.71
CA MET A 17 -13.74 12.40 -21.93
C MET A 17 -13.81 11.69 -20.57
N SER A 18 -13.67 10.36 -20.57
CA SER A 18 -13.21 9.64 -19.37
C SER A 18 -11.68 9.64 -19.40
N GLN A 19 -11.06 10.63 -18.77
CA GLN A 19 -9.60 10.70 -18.67
C GLN A 19 -9.16 9.90 -17.44
N THR A 20 -8.31 8.90 -17.65
CA THR A 20 -7.60 8.23 -16.55
C THR A 20 -6.57 9.20 -16.00
N ASP A 21 -6.42 9.23 -14.67
CA ASP A 21 -5.44 10.09 -14.02
C ASP A 21 -4.02 9.65 -14.41
N PRO A 22 -3.22 10.49 -15.10
CA PRO A 22 -1.91 10.10 -15.61
C PRO A 22 -0.95 9.69 -14.49
N ARG A 23 -1.15 10.20 -13.26
CA ARG A 23 -0.33 9.86 -12.08
C ARG A 23 -0.37 8.38 -11.72
N ILE A 24 -1.41 7.65 -12.15
CA ILE A 24 -1.51 6.21 -11.92
C ILE A 24 -0.42 5.46 -12.69
N TYR A 25 -0.05 5.91 -13.90
CA TYR A 25 1.01 5.27 -14.67
C TYR A 25 2.38 5.52 -14.03
N ASP A 26 2.63 6.73 -13.51
CA ASP A 26 3.85 7.03 -12.74
C ASP A 26 3.99 6.10 -11.53
N ILE A 27 2.89 5.89 -10.77
CA ILE A 27 2.88 4.96 -9.61
C ILE A 27 3.17 3.52 -10.05
N ILE A 28 2.66 3.09 -11.20
CA ILE A 28 2.90 1.74 -11.73
C ILE A 28 4.37 1.58 -12.14
N ASP A 29 4.92 2.57 -12.85
CA ASP A 29 6.31 2.55 -13.33
C ASP A 29 7.32 2.61 -12.18
N ASP A 30 6.97 3.23 -11.06
CA ASP A 30 7.78 3.28 -9.84
C ASP A 30 7.82 1.95 -9.05
N VAL A 31 7.01 0.94 -9.42
CA VAL A 31 7.01 -0.36 -8.74
C VAL A 31 8.32 -1.11 -9.00
N SER A 32 9.06 -1.39 -7.93
CA SER A 32 10.35 -2.11 -8.00
C SER A 32 10.22 -3.57 -7.58
N ALA A 33 10.38 -4.49 -8.54
CA ALA A 33 10.44 -5.93 -8.27
C ALA A 33 11.59 -6.33 -7.33
N GLU A 34 12.75 -5.66 -7.45
CA GLU A 34 13.91 -5.93 -6.60
C GLU A 34 13.65 -5.54 -5.14
N ARG A 35 13.00 -4.39 -4.90
CA ARG A 35 12.58 -3.99 -3.55
C ARG A 35 11.60 -4.99 -2.94
N ILE A 36 10.60 -5.42 -3.71
CA ILE A 36 9.62 -6.43 -3.25
C ILE A 36 10.33 -7.74 -2.86
N LYS A 37 11.29 -8.21 -3.68
CA LYS A 37 12.06 -9.42 -3.39
C LYS A 37 12.88 -9.28 -2.10
N LYS A 38 13.50 -8.13 -1.86
CA LYS A 38 14.26 -7.84 -0.64
C LYS A 38 13.37 -7.87 0.61
N ASP A 39 12.19 -7.27 0.53
CA ASP A 39 11.22 -7.25 1.63
C ASP A 39 10.71 -8.67 1.93
N ILE A 40 10.40 -9.45 0.89
CA ILE A 40 10.01 -10.87 1.03
C ILE A 40 11.12 -11.67 1.70
N SER A 41 12.37 -11.53 1.25
CA SER A 41 13.51 -12.27 1.81
C SER A 41 13.68 -11.95 3.30
N THR A 42 13.65 -10.66 3.66
CA THR A 42 13.71 -10.21 5.06
C THR A 42 12.60 -10.82 5.90
N LEU A 43 11.36 -10.83 5.38
CA LEU A 43 10.21 -11.39 6.09
C LEU A 43 10.27 -12.92 6.27
N VAL A 44 10.90 -13.63 5.33
CA VAL A 44 11.13 -15.08 5.41
C VAL A 44 12.24 -15.39 6.41
N ASP A 45 13.30 -14.58 6.46
CA ASP A 45 14.47 -14.79 7.33
C ASP A 45 14.16 -14.69 8.83
N PHE A 46 13.05 -14.04 9.22
CA PHE A 46 12.53 -14.14 10.60
C PHE A 46 12.11 -15.57 11.00
N GLY A 47 12.06 -16.51 10.06
CA GLY A 47 11.83 -17.94 10.26
C GLY A 47 10.38 -18.34 10.57
N THR A 48 9.60 -17.49 11.24
CA THR A 48 8.15 -17.64 11.40
C THR A 48 7.48 -16.29 11.61
N ARG A 49 6.25 -16.16 11.11
CA ARG A 49 5.36 -15.01 11.33
C ARG A 49 4.03 -15.44 11.94
N HIS A 50 4.01 -16.61 12.58
CA HIS A 50 2.82 -17.11 13.26
C HIS A 50 2.48 -16.24 14.48
N THR A 51 1.21 -15.91 14.68
CA THR A 51 0.76 -14.99 15.74
C THR A 51 1.07 -15.46 17.16
N LEU A 52 1.22 -16.78 17.36
CA LEU A 52 1.61 -17.40 18.63
C LEU A 52 3.13 -17.60 18.81
N SER A 53 3.96 -17.10 17.89
CA SER A 53 5.42 -17.23 18.01
C SER A 53 6.02 -16.18 18.96
N ASP A 54 7.32 -16.30 19.24
CA ASP A 54 8.03 -15.40 20.15
C ASP A 54 7.89 -13.91 19.73
N THR A 55 7.65 -13.09 20.74
CA THR A 55 7.46 -11.64 20.62
C THR A 55 8.66 -10.83 21.11
N LEU A 56 9.54 -11.45 21.90
CA LEU A 56 10.67 -10.80 22.56
C LEU A 56 11.93 -10.86 21.71
N SER A 57 12.17 -11.95 20.99
CA SER A 57 13.32 -12.06 20.09
C SER A 57 13.36 -10.89 19.09
N ASN A 58 14.56 -10.37 18.88
CA ASN A 58 14.86 -9.30 17.92
C ASN A 58 15.17 -9.79 16.51
N ASN A 59 15.40 -11.10 16.33
CA ASN A 59 15.84 -11.66 15.05
C ASN A 59 14.96 -12.81 14.53
N ARG A 60 14.03 -13.33 15.34
CA ARG A 60 13.17 -14.45 14.96
C ARG A 60 11.74 -14.22 15.45
N GLY A 61 10.77 -14.74 14.70
CA GLY A 61 9.38 -14.75 15.11
C GLY A 61 8.59 -13.47 14.82
N ILE A 62 7.33 -13.48 15.24
CA ILE A 62 6.36 -12.42 14.96
C ILE A 62 6.74 -11.08 15.60
N GLY A 63 7.43 -11.10 16.74
CA GLY A 63 7.91 -9.88 17.40
C GLY A 63 8.87 -9.10 16.52
N ALA A 64 9.94 -9.75 16.05
CA ALA A 64 10.93 -9.17 15.16
C ALA A 64 10.27 -8.66 13.86
N ALA A 65 9.45 -9.49 13.21
CA ALA A 65 8.78 -9.14 11.97
C ALA A 65 7.87 -7.91 12.09
N ARG A 66 7.05 -7.81 13.15
CA ARG A 66 6.15 -6.66 13.36
C ARG A 66 6.90 -5.37 13.61
N ARG A 67 8.00 -5.41 14.37
CA ARG A 67 8.84 -4.24 14.62
C ARG A 67 9.51 -3.78 13.33
N TRP A 68 10.01 -4.72 12.52
CA TRP A 68 10.57 -4.41 11.21
C TRP A 68 9.54 -3.76 10.28
N ILE A 69 8.34 -4.33 10.14
CA ILE A 69 7.26 -3.74 9.31
C ILE A 69 6.92 -2.32 9.76
N LYS A 70 6.78 -2.08 11.08
CA LYS A 70 6.52 -0.74 11.60
C LYS A 70 7.65 0.23 11.21
N ASN A 71 8.90 -0.21 11.27
CA ASN A 71 10.04 0.60 10.88
C ASN A 71 10.04 0.93 9.38
N GLU A 72 9.68 -0.02 8.52
CA GLU A 72 9.57 0.23 7.07
C GLU A 72 8.51 1.27 6.76
N PHE A 73 7.30 1.15 7.33
CA PHE A 73 6.27 2.18 7.18
C PHE A 73 6.70 3.53 7.75
N SER A 74 7.41 3.55 8.87
CA SER A 74 7.94 4.79 9.46
C SER A 74 8.98 5.45 8.54
N THR A 75 9.82 4.65 7.89
CA THR A 75 10.83 5.12 6.91
C THR A 75 10.17 5.65 5.65
N ILE A 76 9.15 4.94 5.13
CA ILE A 76 8.35 5.38 3.97
C ILE A 76 7.68 6.73 4.29
N SER A 77 7.06 6.86 5.47
CA SER A 77 6.41 8.10 5.90
C SER A 77 7.38 9.27 5.91
N LYS A 78 8.57 9.09 6.49
CA LYS A 78 9.63 10.12 6.47
C LYS A 78 10.06 10.50 5.05
N GLY A 79 10.11 9.52 4.13
CA GLY A 79 10.42 9.76 2.73
C GLY A 79 9.40 10.62 1.98
N CYS A 80 8.18 10.75 2.51
CA CYS A 80 7.11 11.59 1.95
C CYS A 80 6.75 12.79 2.86
N ASN A 81 7.65 13.25 3.73
CA ASN A 81 7.41 14.33 4.70
C ASN A 81 6.33 14.00 5.74
N ASP A 82 6.46 12.83 6.38
CA ASP A 82 5.58 12.32 7.42
C ASP A 82 4.11 12.19 6.98
N CYS A 83 3.89 11.78 5.72
CA CYS A 83 2.56 11.70 5.12
C CYS A 83 1.68 10.54 5.63
N LEU A 84 2.22 9.63 6.45
CA LEU A 84 1.51 8.48 7.01
C LEU A 84 1.49 8.51 8.53
N GLU A 85 0.33 8.20 9.12
CA GLU A 85 0.23 7.80 10.52
C GLU A 85 0.59 6.31 10.67
N VAL A 86 1.62 6.01 11.47
CA VAL A 86 2.13 4.64 11.61
C VAL A 86 1.95 4.13 13.05
N SER A 87 1.04 3.18 13.22
CA SER A 87 0.71 2.59 14.52
C SER A 87 0.64 1.05 14.46
N TYR A 88 0.64 0.41 15.62
CA TYR A 88 0.38 -1.04 15.69
C TYR A 88 -1.12 -1.30 15.73
N GLN A 89 -1.62 -2.10 14.79
CA GLN A 89 -2.95 -2.68 14.94
C GLN A 89 -2.94 -3.72 16.07
N ARG A 90 -3.88 -3.58 17.00
CA ARG A 90 -4.07 -4.50 18.12
C ARG A 90 -5.53 -4.92 18.12
N ASN A 91 -5.78 -6.22 18.02
CA ASN A 91 -7.10 -6.80 18.22
C ASN A 91 -7.04 -7.56 19.55
N PHE A 92 -7.85 -7.14 20.51
CA PHE A 92 -8.07 -7.92 21.73
C PHE A 92 -9.25 -8.85 21.47
N VAL A 93 -9.02 -10.15 21.62
CA VAL A 93 -10.09 -11.16 21.52
C VAL A 93 -10.35 -11.66 22.93
N GLU A 94 -11.58 -11.46 23.41
CA GLU A 94 -11.99 -11.95 24.71
C GLU A 94 -12.03 -13.48 24.73
N LYS A 95 -11.70 -14.07 25.88
CA LYS A 95 -11.74 -15.52 26.03
C LYS A 95 -13.17 -16.01 25.87
N GLY A 96 -13.42 -16.87 24.89
CA GLY A 96 -14.72 -17.51 24.66
C GLY A 96 -15.62 -16.84 23.64
N THR A 97 -15.13 -15.85 22.88
CA THR A 97 -15.89 -15.17 21.82
C THR A 97 -15.50 -15.65 20.40
N ASN A 98 -14.99 -16.88 20.29
CA ASN A 98 -14.55 -17.48 19.02
C ASN A 98 -15.65 -18.36 18.41
#